data_AF-A0A3R9V518-F1
#
_entry.id   AF-A0A3R9V518-F1
#
_cell.length_a   1.000
_cell.length_b   1.000
_cell.length_c   1.000
_cell.angle_alpha   90.00
_cell.angle_beta   90.00
_cell.angle_gamma   90.00
#
_symmetry.space_group_name_H-M   'P 1'
#
loop_
_entity.id
_entity.type
_entity.pdbx_description
1 polymer ?
#
loop_
_entity_poly.entity_id
_entity_poly.type
_entity_poly.pdbx_seq_one_letter_code
_entity_poly.pdbx_strand_id
1 'polypeptide(L)'
;MKTVSLPRRFLATLCGGALAAVAFLAPAGGTPSRLDSEPAAAGTYTLTRVGANNSGLITDLEAAQVVKRVDYTAVLTERDGKPGLCHGHGLNGALKYDGFCWDDDDDLTKPSLPGGGWTPQGFAGAHAASPEGGYHGRQSLYAATWYYAKGYEEADKDLYARLSLVEATGSQVNYGHVALVEPVAGGFKELTHRTHADGVAWYGDWMLVANGTELQVYDLRHVWLMSSTDPKAGTGVVAGRSSAFGHKWALPLVARYSTTGATIGNPRACGMATPGRPLCLSTVSVDRTGSAPALISAENRASGDARVVRWPLTGLGENSLPSGIASDTDFLTSVWGVQGIARDGDNYFLSGTCPRTWPGWDTEKNGNTLYSCIHVQNAATGSTHVLSQAPYLTQGLSYDPHVRRLWGMNEAYNGLRVVFSIAPYAGRTDAQGWGWLSNHNRPGFICATPQGGATDNGTPITVWPCTGAESQRWALVDGLLVHKESGKCMTPQGNAASANGTLLTLWTCNANSDIQRFTFVNGGYVNTWGKAITPKGNSFESGVWLTLWTKEAPPNPDDPSTIGRGDVQEWVVKGFLD
;
A
#
# COMPACT_ATOMS: atom_id res chain seq x y z
N MET A 1 -61.86 40.08 23.68
CA MET A 1 -61.22 39.06 22.81
C MET A 1 -60.09 38.45 23.61
N LYS A 2 -60.21 37.17 23.94
CA LYS A 2 -59.68 36.56 25.17
C LYS A 2 -58.21 36.15 25.05
N THR A 3 -57.34 36.93 25.68
CA THR A 3 -56.25 36.46 26.54
C THR A 3 -56.81 35.61 27.68
N VAL A 4 -56.18 34.49 28.03
CA VAL A 4 -56.43 33.82 29.33
C VAL A 4 -55.10 33.33 29.90
N SER A 5 -54.79 33.87 31.08
CA SER A 5 -53.79 33.37 32.03
C SER A 5 -54.49 32.74 33.25
N LEU A 6 -53.71 31.98 34.03
CA LEU A 6 -53.86 31.59 35.44
C LEU A 6 -54.75 30.36 35.76
N PRO A 7 -54.62 29.68 36.93
CA PRO A 7 -53.62 29.76 38.03
C PRO A 7 -53.14 28.41 38.64
N ARG A 8 -52.22 28.51 39.62
CA ARG A 8 -51.88 27.50 40.65
C ARG A 8 -52.95 27.43 41.77
N ARG A 9 -53.24 26.23 42.31
CA ARG A 9 -53.17 25.80 43.74
C ARG A 9 -54.14 24.64 44.12
N PHE A 10 -53.55 23.56 44.63
CA PHE A 10 -53.89 22.74 45.83
C PHE A 10 -55.36 22.40 46.20
N LEU A 11 -55.73 21.10 46.27
CA LEU A 11 -55.88 20.27 47.51
C LEU A 11 -56.53 18.87 47.22
N ALA A 12 -55.81 17.80 47.62
CA ALA A 12 -56.22 16.59 48.38
C ALA A 12 -57.55 15.83 48.05
N THR A 13 -57.61 14.48 47.96
CA THR A 13 -57.49 13.55 49.11
C THR A 13 -57.63 12.05 48.70
N LEU A 14 -56.81 11.17 49.34
CA LEU A 14 -56.91 9.71 49.66
C LEU A 14 -57.23 8.65 48.58
N CYS A 15 -56.37 7.63 48.39
CA CYS A 15 -56.31 6.40 49.21
C CYS A 15 -55.32 5.34 48.66
N GLY A 16 -54.69 4.57 49.56
CA GLY A 16 -54.30 3.16 49.34
C GLY A 16 -53.00 2.88 48.60
N GLY A 17 -51.97 2.47 49.33
CA GLY A 17 -50.65 2.16 48.80
C GLY A 17 -50.50 0.77 48.18
N ALA A 18 -49.45 0.64 47.37
CA ALA A 18 -48.67 -0.58 47.18
C ALA A 18 -47.30 -0.15 46.65
N LEU A 19 -46.24 -0.49 47.37
CA LEU A 19 -44.85 -0.29 46.97
C LEU A 19 -44.56 -1.11 45.72
N ALA A 20 -44.32 -0.45 44.59
CA ALA A 20 -43.64 -1.01 43.44
C ALA A 20 -42.47 -0.07 43.10
N ALA A 21 -41.25 -0.61 43.14
CA ALA A 21 -40.04 0.11 42.79
C ALA A 21 -40.16 0.65 41.35
N VAL A 22 -40.27 1.97 41.22
CA VAL A 22 -40.22 2.64 39.92
C VAL A 22 -38.78 2.66 39.48
N ALA A 23 -38.41 1.74 38.60
CA ALA A 23 -37.22 1.89 37.78
C ALA A 23 -37.36 3.21 37.02
N PHE A 24 -36.40 4.12 37.19
CA PHE A 24 -36.28 5.29 36.34
C PHE A 24 -36.16 4.79 34.89
N LEU A 25 -37.19 5.04 34.08
CA LEU A 25 -37.06 5.04 32.62
C LEU A 25 -36.09 6.17 32.26
N ALA A 26 -34.82 5.81 32.09
CA ALA A 26 -33.89 6.64 31.36
C ALA A 26 -34.46 6.82 29.93
N PRO A 27 -34.40 8.03 29.36
CA PRO A 27 -34.74 8.21 27.95
C PRO A 27 -33.84 7.28 27.13
N ALA A 28 -34.44 6.56 26.18
CA ALA A 28 -33.72 5.85 25.13
C ALA A 28 -32.92 6.89 24.34
N GLY A 29 -31.68 7.13 24.77
CA GLY A 29 -30.75 8.09 24.23
C GLY A 29 -29.34 7.61 24.55
N GLY A 30 -28.64 7.14 23.53
CA GLY A 30 -27.27 6.63 23.59
C GLY A 30 -27.21 5.20 23.02
N THR A 31 -26.48 4.89 21.95
CA THR A 31 -25.47 5.63 21.19
C THR A 31 -25.40 5.05 19.76
N PRO A 32 -25.13 5.88 18.73
CA PRO A 32 -24.84 5.39 17.38
C PRO A 32 -23.41 4.82 17.28
N SER A 33 -23.26 3.86 16.36
CA SER A 33 -22.04 3.44 15.65
C SER A 33 -20.82 3.00 16.47
N ARG A 34 -20.39 1.75 16.20
CA ARG A 34 -19.05 1.20 16.45
C ARG A 34 -17.99 2.29 16.26
N LEU A 35 -17.18 2.56 17.27
CA LEU A 35 -15.96 3.37 17.13
C LEU A 35 -15.03 2.67 16.12
N ASP A 36 -14.53 3.44 15.15
CA ASP A 36 -13.81 3.02 13.95
C ASP A 36 -12.40 2.42 14.19
N SER A 37 -12.16 1.68 15.27
CA SER A 37 -10.84 1.11 15.56
C SER A 37 -10.83 -0.27 16.23
N GLU A 38 -11.97 -0.85 16.60
CA GLU A 38 -11.98 -2.20 17.19
C GLU A 38 -11.88 -3.26 16.08
N PRO A 39 -10.83 -4.10 16.05
CA PRO A 39 -10.72 -5.22 15.11
C PRO A 39 -11.96 -6.11 15.24
N ALA A 40 -12.60 -6.55 14.16
CA ALA A 40 -13.66 -7.54 14.35
C ALA A 40 -13.09 -8.90 14.76
N ALA A 41 -13.94 -9.70 15.38
CA ALA A 41 -13.57 -11.01 15.88
C ALA A 41 -13.14 -11.94 14.72
N ALA A 42 -12.19 -12.84 15.01
CA ALA A 42 -11.87 -13.96 14.14
C ALA A 42 -13.15 -14.68 13.69
N GLY A 43 -13.22 -15.01 12.40
CA GLY A 43 -14.36 -15.68 11.79
C GLY A 43 -15.51 -14.78 11.34
N THR A 44 -15.35 -13.45 11.38
CA THR A 44 -16.33 -12.50 10.83
C THR A 44 -16.54 -12.70 9.33
N TYR A 45 -15.46 -12.97 8.59
CA TYR A 45 -15.49 -13.21 7.16
C TYR A 45 -14.99 -14.61 6.82
N THR A 46 -15.43 -15.11 5.67
CA THR A 46 -15.14 -16.43 5.14
C THR A 46 -14.89 -16.38 3.64
N LEU A 47 -13.87 -17.10 3.21
CA LEU A 47 -13.72 -17.52 1.82
C LEU A 47 -14.25 -18.95 1.73
N THR A 48 -15.31 -19.18 0.96
CA THR A 48 -15.96 -20.50 0.83
C THR A 48 -15.71 -21.05 -0.55
N ARG A 49 -15.18 -22.27 -0.67
CA ARG A 49 -14.90 -22.89 -1.97
C ARG A 49 -16.21 -23.10 -2.74
N VAL A 50 -16.25 -22.64 -3.98
CA VAL A 50 -17.38 -22.78 -4.90
C VAL A 50 -16.97 -23.52 -6.16
N GLY A 51 -17.87 -24.34 -6.71
CA GLY A 51 -17.57 -25.16 -7.88
C GLY A 51 -16.68 -26.36 -7.55
N ALA A 52 -16.15 -26.99 -8.61
CA ALA A 52 -15.32 -28.18 -8.51
C ALA A 52 -13.86 -27.84 -8.19
N ASN A 53 -13.15 -28.79 -7.58
CA ASN A 53 -11.69 -28.81 -7.60
C ASN A 53 -11.24 -29.41 -8.94
N ASN A 54 -10.57 -28.61 -9.77
CA ASN A 54 -10.18 -28.99 -11.12
C ASN A 54 -8.82 -29.70 -11.19
N SER A 55 -8.11 -29.94 -10.09
CA SER A 55 -6.78 -30.58 -10.11
C SER A 55 -6.76 -31.93 -10.84
N GLY A 56 -7.80 -32.76 -10.66
CA GLY A 56 -7.92 -34.05 -11.34
C GLY A 56 -8.05 -33.87 -12.86
N LEU A 57 -8.93 -32.96 -13.28
CA LEU A 57 -9.16 -32.68 -14.69
C LEU A 57 -7.92 -32.10 -15.39
N ILE A 58 -7.19 -31.21 -14.72
CA ILE A 58 -5.90 -30.69 -15.22
C ILE A 58 -4.91 -31.83 -15.43
N THR A 59 -4.79 -32.72 -14.45
CA THR A 59 -3.90 -33.89 -14.52
C THR A 59 -4.29 -34.82 -15.67
N ASP A 60 -5.59 -35.07 -15.86
CA ASP A 60 -6.11 -35.94 -16.93
C ASP A 60 -5.80 -35.36 -18.33
N LEU A 61 -5.97 -34.04 -18.52
CA LEU A 61 -5.67 -33.37 -19.79
C LEU A 61 -4.18 -33.42 -20.14
N GLU A 62 -3.31 -33.24 -19.14
CA GLU A 62 -1.86 -33.36 -19.28
C GLU A 62 -1.45 -34.81 -19.59
N ALA A 63 -2.00 -35.79 -18.86
CA ALA A 63 -1.71 -37.20 -19.07
C ALA A 63 -2.18 -37.69 -20.46
N ALA A 64 -3.33 -37.20 -20.92
CA ALA A 64 -3.86 -37.49 -22.25
C ALA A 64 -3.17 -36.72 -23.38
N GLN A 65 -2.20 -35.83 -23.07
CA GLN A 65 -1.49 -34.99 -24.03
C GLN A 65 -2.42 -34.11 -24.88
N VAL A 66 -3.58 -33.74 -24.33
CA VAL A 66 -4.50 -32.76 -24.93
C VAL A 66 -3.87 -31.36 -24.91
N VAL A 67 -3.05 -31.10 -23.90
CA VAL A 67 -2.25 -29.89 -23.71
C VAL A 67 -0.82 -30.30 -23.35
N LYS A 68 0.14 -29.44 -23.69
CA LYS A 68 1.56 -29.67 -23.37
C LYS A 68 1.96 -28.83 -22.16
N ARG A 69 2.27 -29.48 -21.04
CA ARG A 69 2.83 -28.82 -19.86
C ARG A 69 4.29 -28.39 -20.07
N VAL A 70 4.64 -27.21 -19.59
CA VAL A 70 6.00 -26.65 -19.59
C VAL A 70 6.32 -26.03 -18.23
N ASP A 71 7.59 -25.78 -17.98
CA ASP A 71 8.03 -25.03 -16.80
C ASP A 71 7.70 -23.53 -16.94
N TYR A 72 7.42 -22.85 -15.83
CA TYR A 72 7.06 -21.43 -15.82
C TYR A 72 8.17 -20.53 -16.41
N THR A 73 9.44 -20.93 -16.34
CA THR A 73 10.56 -20.17 -16.92
C THR A 73 10.45 -20.03 -18.44
N ALA A 74 9.71 -20.90 -19.12
CA ALA A 74 9.45 -20.78 -20.55
C ALA A 74 8.61 -19.53 -20.90
N VAL A 75 7.90 -18.94 -19.93
CA VAL A 75 7.16 -17.68 -20.10
C VAL A 75 8.12 -16.49 -20.14
N LEU A 76 9.23 -16.55 -19.41
CA LEU A 76 10.20 -15.45 -19.25
C LEU A 76 11.06 -15.22 -20.50
N THR A 77 10.71 -15.80 -21.65
CA THR A 77 11.49 -15.67 -22.89
C THR A 77 10.66 -15.06 -24.01
N GLU A 78 9.49 -14.50 -23.71
CA GLU A 78 8.58 -13.97 -24.73
C GLU A 78 8.90 -12.53 -25.10
N ARG A 79 9.13 -11.69 -24.09
CA ARG A 79 9.18 -10.23 -24.20
C ARG A 79 10.31 -9.66 -23.35
N ASP A 80 10.79 -8.51 -23.80
CA ASP A 80 11.79 -7.71 -23.11
C ASP A 80 11.15 -6.41 -22.61
N GLY A 81 11.20 -6.18 -21.29
CA GLY A 81 10.81 -4.91 -20.68
C GLY A 81 11.99 -3.93 -20.65
N LYS A 82 11.83 -2.86 -19.89
CA LYS A 82 12.86 -1.81 -19.74
C LYS A 82 13.29 -1.71 -18.28
N PRO A 83 14.59 -1.84 -17.96
CA PRO A 83 15.06 -1.65 -16.59
C PRO A 83 14.94 -0.20 -16.15
N GLY A 84 14.65 0.02 -14.86
CA GLY A 84 14.50 1.34 -14.26
C GLY A 84 13.12 1.97 -14.49
N LEU A 85 12.89 3.10 -13.83
CA LEU A 85 11.66 3.88 -13.97
C LEU A 85 11.73 4.72 -15.24
N CYS A 86 10.87 4.45 -16.21
CA CYS A 86 10.91 5.07 -17.53
C CYS A 86 9.98 6.31 -17.69
N HIS A 87 9.16 6.63 -16.67
CA HIS A 87 8.21 7.75 -16.69
C HIS A 87 8.21 8.53 -15.37
N GLY A 88 7.63 9.73 -15.40
CA GLY A 88 7.40 10.52 -14.19
C GLY A 88 6.45 9.80 -13.23
N HIS A 89 6.93 9.49 -12.03
CA HIS A 89 6.26 8.58 -11.09
C HIS A 89 5.71 9.28 -9.84
N GLY A 90 6.09 10.53 -9.55
CA GLY A 90 5.66 11.26 -8.35
C GLY A 90 6.21 10.74 -7.02
N LEU A 91 6.86 9.57 -6.99
CA LEU A 91 7.48 9.00 -5.78
C LEU A 91 8.43 9.98 -5.07
N ASN A 92 8.38 9.98 -3.74
CA ASN A 92 9.29 10.72 -2.89
C ASN A 92 10.73 10.18 -3.04
N GLY A 93 11.62 10.99 -3.60
CA GLY A 93 13.03 10.61 -3.83
C GLY A 93 13.79 10.23 -2.56
N ALA A 94 13.36 10.71 -1.40
CA ALA A 94 13.91 10.33 -0.10
C ALA A 94 13.82 8.81 0.16
N LEU A 95 12.80 8.16 -0.41
CA LEU A 95 12.47 6.76 -0.14
C LEU A 95 13.28 5.77 -0.97
N LYS A 96 14.33 6.19 -1.69
CA LYS A 96 15.16 5.31 -2.55
C LYS A 96 14.31 4.40 -3.45
N TYR A 97 13.80 4.98 -4.52
CA TYR A 97 12.97 4.25 -5.48
C TYR A 97 13.80 3.48 -6.51
N ASP A 98 13.19 2.42 -7.06
CA ASP A 98 13.69 1.65 -8.20
C ASP A 98 12.48 1.03 -8.92
N GLY A 99 12.66 0.33 -10.03
CA GLY A 99 11.58 -0.36 -10.71
C GLY A 99 11.91 -0.79 -12.13
N PHE A 100 10.86 -1.04 -12.90
CA PHE A 100 10.96 -1.39 -14.32
C PHE A 100 9.70 -0.98 -15.06
N CYS A 101 9.78 -0.99 -16.38
CA CYS A 101 8.65 -0.78 -17.26
C CYS A 101 8.42 -1.97 -18.19
N TRP A 102 7.18 -2.06 -18.66
CA TRP A 102 6.78 -2.97 -19.72
C TRP A 102 7.37 -2.54 -21.07
N ASP A 103 7.22 -3.37 -22.09
CA ASP A 103 7.49 -2.94 -23.47
C ASP A 103 6.49 -1.89 -23.95
N ASP A 104 6.72 -1.31 -25.14
CA ASP A 104 5.85 -0.25 -25.67
C ASP A 104 4.40 -0.72 -25.90
N ASP A 105 4.19 -1.98 -26.29
CA ASP A 105 2.85 -2.52 -26.55
C ASP A 105 2.03 -2.58 -25.25
N ASP A 106 2.63 -3.13 -24.19
CA ASP A 106 1.99 -3.30 -22.89
C ASP A 106 1.90 -1.99 -22.09
N ASP A 107 2.71 -0.99 -22.41
CA ASP A 107 2.64 0.34 -21.82
C ASP A 107 1.58 1.25 -22.50
N LEU A 108 1.33 1.01 -23.80
CA LEU A 108 0.36 1.80 -24.59
C LEU A 108 -1.03 1.16 -24.72
N THR A 109 -1.16 -0.14 -24.44
CA THR A 109 -2.42 -0.88 -24.60
C THR A 109 -3.53 -0.33 -23.70
N LYS A 110 -4.76 -0.23 -24.22
CA LYS A 110 -5.92 0.32 -23.50
C LYS A 110 -7.24 -0.10 -24.15
N PRO A 111 -8.36 -0.12 -23.39
CA PRO A 111 -9.66 -0.56 -23.92
C PRO A 111 -10.18 0.24 -25.13
N SER A 112 -9.74 1.49 -25.28
CA SER A 112 -10.15 2.38 -26.38
C SER A 112 -9.41 2.16 -27.70
N LEU A 113 -8.41 1.26 -27.76
CA LEU A 113 -7.74 0.95 -29.02
C LEU A 113 -8.64 0.15 -29.97
N PRO A 114 -8.47 0.27 -31.29
CA PRO A 114 -9.14 -0.58 -32.25
C PRO A 114 -8.93 -2.07 -31.94
N GLY A 115 -10.02 -2.79 -31.71
CA GLY A 115 -9.98 -4.21 -31.34
C GLY A 115 -10.03 -4.46 -29.83
N GLY A 116 -9.70 -3.47 -29.00
CA GLY A 116 -9.60 -3.55 -27.54
C GLY A 116 -8.15 -3.53 -27.03
N GLY A 117 -7.98 -3.61 -25.72
CA GLY A 117 -6.66 -3.61 -25.09
C GLY A 117 -6.67 -4.18 -23.67
N TRP A 118 -5.46 -4.32 -23.13
CA TRP A 118 -5.19 -4.88 -21.81
C TRP A 118 -4.98 -3.77 -20.78
N THR A 119 -5.36 -4.07 -19.55
CA THR A 119 -5.21 -3.14 -18.43
C THR A 119 -4.77 -3.92 -17.19
N PRO A 120 -3.68 -3.53 -16.51
CA PRO A 120 -3.18 -4.23 -15.34
C PRO A 120 -3.96 -3.85 -14.07
N GLN A 121 -4.18 -4.81 -13.17
CA GLN A 121 -4.93 -4.61 -11.91
C GLN A 121 -4.22 -5.15 -10.65
N GLY A 122 -3.62 -6.33 -10.67
CA GLY A 122 -2.93 -6.89 -9.49
C GLY A 122 -1.42 -7.00 -9.65
N PHE A 123 -0.66 -6.89 -8.56
CA PHE A 123 0.79 -7.09 -8.55
C PHE A 123 1.24 -7.91 -7.34
N ALA A 124 2.14 -8.86 -7.55
CA ALA A 124 2.78 -9.65 -6.50
C ALA A 124 4.25 -9.90 -6.80
N GLY A 125 5.11 -9.87 -5.78
CA GLY A 125 6.47 -10.39 -5.90
C GLY A 125 6.59 -11.81 -5.38
N ALA A 126 7.48 -12.59 -5.99
CA ALA A 126 7.83 -13.93 -5.54
C ALA A 126 8.51 -13.94 -4.16
N HIS A 127 8.95 -12.79 -3.64
CA HIS A 127 9.40 -12.64 -2.26
C HIS A 127 8.32 -13.06 -1.24
N ALA A 128 7.05 -13.00 -1.61
CA ALA A 128 5.95 -13.46 -0.79
C ALA A 128 5.54 -14.92 -1.09
N ALA A 129 6.11 -15.55 -2.12
CA ALA A 129 5.80 -16.92 -2.49
C ALA A 129 6.33 -17.91 -1.44
N SER A 130 7.52 -17.70 -0.90
CA SER A 130 8.18 -18.61 0.03
C SER A 130 8.87 -17.87 1.19
N PRO A 131 9.14 -18.54 2.33
CA PRO A 131 9.95 -17.97 3.41
C PRO A 131 11.35 -17.53 2.97
N GLU A 132 11.90 -18.12 1.92
CA GLU A 132 13.24 -17.83 1.39
C GLU A 132 13.30 -16.51 0.58
N GLY A 133 12.16 -15.89 0.29
CA GLY A 133 12.09 -14.61 -0.42
C GLY A 133 12.27 -14.72 -1.93
N GLY A 134 11.78 -15.79 -2.52
CA GLY A 134 11.76 -15.98 -3.96
C GLY A 134 10.97 -17.21 -4.37
N TYR A 135 11.11 -17.61 -5.64
CA TYR A 135 10.48 -18.81 -6.18
C TYR A 135 11.50 -19.62 -6.97
N HIS A 136 11.70 -20.88 -6.59
CA HIS A 136 12.74 -21.79 -7.11
C HIS A 136 14.14 -21.12 -7.26
N GLY A 137 14.57 -20.41 -6.21
CA GLY A 137 15.89 -19.76 -6.17
C GLY A 137 15.99 -18.42 -6.90
N ARG A 138 14.90 -17.93 -7.51
CA ARG A 138 14.86 -16.63 -8.18
C ARG A 138 14.18 -15.58 -7.30
N GLN A 139 14.92 -14.55 -6.93
CA GLN A 139 14.47 -13.48 -6.02
C GLN A 139 13.83 -12.29 -6.75
N SER A 140 14.14 -12.12 -8.04
CA SER A 140 13.71 -11.01 -8.88
C SER A 140 12.47 -11.35 -9.72
N LEU A 141 11.61 -12.24 -9.24
CA LEU A 141 10.39 -12.65 -9.92
C LEU A 141 9.17 -11.87 -9.42
N TYR A 142 8.32 -11.47 -10.36
CA TYR A 142 7.10 -10.73 -10.10
C TYR A 142 5.98 -11.25 -11.00
N ALA A 143 4.75 -10.95 -10.61
CA ALA A 143 3.56 -11.29 -11.33
C ALA A 143 2.59 -10.11 -11.38
N ALA A 144 1.90 -9.95 -12.51
CA ALA A 144 0.88 -8.93 -12.68
C ALA A 144 -0.36 -9.49 -13.36
N THR A 145 -1.55 -9.20 -12.86
CA THR A 145 -2.81 -9.57 -13.52
C THR A 145 -3.31 -8.46 -14.42
N TRP A 146 -3.99 -8.86 -15.50
CA TRP A 146 -4.56 -7.95 -16.48
C TRP A 146 -5.93 -8.42 -16.93
N TYR A 147 -6.83 -7.49 -17.21
CA TYR A 147 -8.06 -7.76 -17.94
C TYR A 147 -8.00 -7.19 -19.35
N TYR A 148 -8.77 -7.80 -20.24
CA TYR A 148 -9.00 -7.32 -21.60
C TYR A 148 -10.38 -6.69 -21.73
N ALA A 149 -10.47 -5.59 -22.45
CA ALA A 149 -11.72 -4.94 -22.79
C ALA A 149 -11.70 -4.35 -24.21
N LYS A 150 -12.88 -4.29 -24.85
CA LYS A 150 -13.09 -3.63 -26.16
C LYS A 150 -13.58 -2.19 -26.04
N GLY A 151 -13.87 -1.75 -24.82
CA GLY A 151 -14.44 -0.46 -24.52
C GLY A 151 -14.66 -0.31 -23.02
N TYR A 152 -15.19 0.85 -22.60
CA TYR A 152 -15.44 1.13 -21.19
C TYR A 152 -16.88 0.82 -20.75
N GLU A 153 -17.73 0.36 -21.66
CA GLU A 153 -19.09 -0.05 -21.34
C GLU A 153 -19.13 -1.44 -20.71
N GLU A 154 -20.13 -1.69 -19.87
CA GLU A 154 -20.20 -2.93 -19.10
C GLU A 154 -20.17 -4.16 -20.01
N ALA A 155 -20.85 -4.11 -21.17
CA ALA A 155 -20.88 -5.19 -22.15
C ALA A 155 -19.49 -5.55 -22.73
N ASP A 156 -18.56 -4.60 -22.76
CA ASP A 156 -17.26 -4.72 -23.45
C ASP A 156 -16.07 -4.91 -22.51
N LYS A 157 -16.28 -4.86 -21.20
CA LYS A 157 -15.23 -5.00 -20.18
C LYS A 157 -15.05 -6.44 -19.69
N ASP A 158 -13.84 -6.74 -19.22
CA ASP A 158 -13.43 -7.96 -18.51
C ASP A 158 -13.72 -9.26 -19.26
N LEU A 159 -13.48 -9.22 -20.56
CA LEU A 159 -13.78 -10.32 -21.47
C LEU A 159 -12.77 -11.45 -21.34
N TYR A 160 -11.51 -11.12 -21.05
CA TYR A 160 -10.42 -12.06 -20.82
C TYR A 160 -9.54 -11.59 -19.69
N ALA A 161 -8.83 -12.51 -19.06
CA ALA A 161 -7.80 -12.19 -18.07
C ALA A 161 -6.50 -12.95 -18.38
N ARG A 162 -5.38 -12.34 -18.02
CA ARG A 162 -4.05 -12.94 -18.15
C ARG A 162 -3.19 -12.62 -16.93
N LEU A 163 -2.16 -13.43 -16.73
CA LEU A 163 -1.10 -13.22 -15.77
C LEU A 163 0.20 -12.97 -16.54
N SER A 164 0.90 -11.88 -16.24
CA SER A 164 2.30 -11.70 -16.64
C SER A 164 3.20 -12.33 -15.59
N LEU A 165 4.21 -13.09 -16.01
CA LEU A 165 5.35 -13.47 -15.18
C LEU A 165 6.57 -12.70 -15.65
N VAL A 166 7.28 -12.07 -14.72
CA VAL A 166 8.39 -11.16 -15.00
C VAL A 166 9.59 -11.53 -14.15
N GLU A 167 10.76 -11.58 -14.76
CA GLU A 167 12.05 -11.50 -14.06
C GLU A 167 12.65 -10.13 -14.33
N ALA A 168 12.79 -9.31 -13.28
CA ALA A 168 13.32 -7.96 -13.38
C ALA A 168 14.54 -7.80 -12.47
N THR A 169 15.72 -7.82 -13.09
CA THR A 169 16.99 -7.46 -12.47
C THR A 169 17.27 -5.98 -12.72
N GLY A 170 18.24 -5.39 -11.99
CA GLY A 170 18.63 -3.99 -12.20
C GLY A 170 19.14 -3.66 -13.61
N SER A 171 19.45 -4.67 -14.44
CA SER A 171 19.96 -4.49 -15.80
C SER A 171 19.08 -5.09 -16.90
N GLN A 172 18.13 -5.96 -16.56
CA GLN A 172 17.37 -6.73 -17.55
C GLN A 172 15.98 -7.06 -17.02
N VAL A 173 14.98 -6.96 -17.91
CA VAL A 173 13.59 -7.27 -17.61
C VAL A 173 13.10 -8.22 -18.68
N ASN A 174 12.79 -9.45 -18.31
CA ASN A 174 12.24 -10.47 -19.20
C ASN A 174 10.89 -10.93 -18.71
N TYR A 175 9.93 -11.07 -19.60
CA TYR A 175 8.58 -11.47 -19.21
C TYR A 175 7.81 -12.16 -20.33
N GLY A 176 6.63 -12.61 -19.98
CA GLY A 176 5.63 -13.09 -20.93
C GLY A 176 4.26 -13.18 -20.28
N HIS A 177 3.27 -13.52 -21.10
CA HIS A 177 1.87 -13.55 -20.68
C HIS A 177 1.26 -14.94 -20.74
N VAL A 178 0.49 -15.26 -19.72
CA VAL A 178 -0.21 -16.54 -19.57
C VAL A 178 -1.71 -16.28 -19.50
N ALA A 179 -2.46 -16.77 -20.48
CA ALA A 179 -3.92 -16.64 -20.50
C ALA A 179 -4.55 -17.44 -19.35
N LEU A 180 -5.52 -16.87 -18.64
CA LEU A 180 -6.27 -17.60 -17.62
C LEU A 180 -7.44 -18.34 -18.28
N VAL A 181 -7.55 -19.66 -18.06
CA VAL A 181 -8.53 -20.52 -18.74
C VAL A 181 -9.24 -21.47 -17.78
N GLU A 182 -10.38 -22.02 -18.19
CA GLU A 182 -11.14 -22.99 -17.40
C GLU A 182 -11.01 -24.40 -18.03
N PRO A 183 -10.49 -25.39 -17.29
CA PRO A 183 -10.40 -26.76 -17.80
C PRO A 183 -11.80 -27.39 -17.91
N VAL A 184 -12.01 -28.20 -18.95
CA VAL A 184 -13.23 -29.01 -19.16
C VAL A 184 -12.85 -30.43 -19.58
N ALA A 185 -13.79 -31.37 -19.54
CA ALA A 185 -13.54 -32.71 -20.05
C ALA A 185 -13.09 -32.64 -21.53
N GLY A 186 -11.91 -33.19 -21.82
CA GLY A 186 -11.35 -33.23 -23.18
C GLY A 186 -10.73 -31.92 -23.69
N GLY A 187 -10.64 -30.86 -22.89
CA GLY A 187 -9.97 -29.63 -23.29
C GLY A 187 -10.06 -28.51 -22.26
N PHE A 188 -10.15 -27.27 -22.72
CA PHE A 188 -10.35 -26.10 -21.89
C PHE A 188 -11.17 -25.07 -22.68
N LYS A 189 -11.65 -24.04 -21.99
CA LYS A 189 -12.44 -22.94 -22.56
C LYS A 189 -12.08 -21.62 -21.88
N GLU A 190 -12.67 -20.55 -22.36
CA GLU A 190 -12.66 -19.25 -21.68
C GLU A 190 -13.26 -19.37 -20.27
N LEU A 191 -12.83 -18.50 -19.36
CA LEU A 191 -13.41 -18.43 -18.03
C LEU A 191 -14.92 -18.19 -18.14
N THR A 192 -15.71 -19.02 -17.44
CA THR A 192 -17.18 -18.91 -17.48
C THR A 192 -17.68 -17.55 -17.00
N HIS A 193 -16.93 -16.90 -16.11
CA HIS A 193 -17.26 -15.58 -15.59
C HIS A 193 -16.24 -14.54 -16.04
N ARG A 194 -16.75 -13.34 -16.32
CA ARG A 194 -15.93 -12.16 -16.60
C ARG A 194 -14.99 -11.89 -15.44
N THR A 195 -13.77 -11.50 -15.78
CA THR A 195 -12.66 -11.42 -14.83
C THR A 195 -11.94 -10.09 -14.97
N HIS A 196 -12.07 -9.24 -13.94
CA HIS A 196 -11.32 -7.99 -13.81
C HIS A 196 -9.89 -8.23 -13.31
N ALA A 197 -9.73 -9.32 -12.54
CA ALA A 197 -8.47 -9.70 -11.91
C ALA A 197 -7.89 -8.59 -11.00
N ASP A 198 -8.76 -8.00 -10.15
CA ASP A 198 -8.52 -6.87 -9.24
C ASP A 198 -7.23 -6.97 -8.41
N GLY A 199 -6.73 -8.18 -8.14
CA GLY A 199 -5.49 -8.36 -7.39
C GLY A 199 -4.86 -9.72 -7.66
N VAL A 200 -3.57 -9.86 -7.32
CA VAL A 200 -2.90 -11.16 -7.29
C VAL A 200 -2.00 -11.25 -6.06
N ALA A 201 -2.01 -12.43 -5.44
CA ALA A 201 -1.13 -12.81 -4.35
C ALA A 201 -0.38 -14.08 -4.75
N TRP A 202 0.93 -14.12 -4.53
CA TRP A 202 1.77 -15.27 -4.86
C TRP A 202 2.10 -16.02 -3.57
N TYR A 203 1.64 -17.27 -3.45
CA TYR A 203 1.87 -18.12 -2.29
C TYR A 203 2.25 -19.56 -2.70
N GLY A 204 3.50 -19.95 -2.48
CA GLY A 204 4.05 -21.20 -3.00
C GLY A 204 3.95 -21.22 -4.53
N ASP A 205 3.39 -22.30 -5.07
CA ASP A 205 3.07 -22.43 -6.50
C ASP A 205 1.78 -21.70 -6.91
N TRP A 206 1.04 -21.18 -5.94
CA TRP A 206 -0.31 -20.66 -6.19
C TRP A 206 -0.29 -19.19 -6.54
N MET A 207 -1.04 -18.87 -7.59
CA MET A 207 -1.45 -17.53 -7.96
C MET A 207 -2.90 -17.35 -7.52
N LEU A 208 -3.08 -16.55 -6.47
CA LEU A 208 -4.36 -16.23 -5.87
C LEU A 208 -4.87 -14.93 -6.48
N VAL A 209 -5.79 -15.04 -7.45
CA VAL A 209 -6.28 -13.89 -8.22
C VAL A 209 -7.62 -13.45 -7.66
N ALA A 210 -7.69 -12.22 -7.16
CA ALA A 210 -8.94 -11.60 -6.73
C ALA A 210 -9.74 -11.12 -7.95
N ASN A 211 -11.05 -11.34 -7.91
CA ASN A 211 -12.00 -10.92 -8.95
C ASN A 211 -13.34 -10.57 -8.30
N GLY A 212 -13.48 -9.34 -7.83
CA GLY A 212 -14.66 -8.87 -7.12
C GLY A 212 -14.93 -9.67 -5.84
N THR A 213 -16.04 -10.41 -5.79
CA THR A 213 -16.45 -11.21 -4.62
C THR A 213 -15.88 -12.63 -4.65
N GLU A 214 -14.85 -12.86 -5.46
CA GLU A 214 -14.24 -14.17 -5.67
C GLU A 214 -12.71 -14.13 -5.58
N LEU A 215 -12.13 -15.20 -5.05
CA LEU A 215 -10.72 -15.54 -5.18
C LEU A 215 -10.57 -16.78 -6.07
N GLN A 216 -9.85 -16.63 -7.17
CA GLN A 216 -9.48 -17.70 -8.08
C GLN A 216 -8.10 -18.24 -7.73
N VAL A 217 -7.94 -19.55 -7.80
CA VAL A 217 -6.68 -20.24 -7.53
C VAL A 217 -6.15 -20.83 -8.83
N TYR A 218 -4.91 -20.48 -9.17
CA TYR A 218 -4.14 -21.04 -10.27
C TYR A 218 -2.82 -21.61 -9.75
N ASP A 219 -2.21 -22.53 -10.49
CA ASP A 219 -1.02 -23.27 -10.05
C ASP A 219 0.06 -23.27 -11.13
N LEU A 220 1.21 -22.66 -10.83
CA LEU A 220 2.32 -22.47 -11.77
C LEU A 220 3.00 -23.77 -12.20
N ARG A 221 2.72 -24.91 -11.55
CA ARG A 221 3.19 -26.22 -12.00
C ARG A 221 2.48 -26.67 -13.27
N HIS A 222 1.36 -26.04 -13.64
CA HIS A 222 0.48 -26.41 -14.75
C HIS A 222 0.46 -25.38 -15.88
N VAL A 223 1.59 -24.77 -16.23
CA VAL A 223 1.68 -23.88 -17.40
C VAL A 223 1.59 -24.70 -18.68
N TRP A 224 0.63 -24.39 -19.54
CA TRP A 224 0.38 -25.09 -20.80
C TRP A 224 0.88 -24.30 -22.01
N LEU A 225 1.66 -24.93 -22.88
CA LEU A 225 2.09 -24.39 -24.17
C LEU A 225 1.00 -24.60 -25.22
N MET A 226 0.55 -23.51 -25.84
CA MET A 226 -0.43 -23.52 -26.92
C MET A 226 0.22 -23.93 -28.26
N SER A 227 -0.53 -24.69 -29.06
CA SER A 227 -0.10 -25.08 -30.41
C SER A 227 -0.33 -23.97 -31.45
N SER A 228 -1.16 -22.98 -31.14
CA SER A 228 -1.51 -21.86 -32.01
C SER A 228 -1.62 -20.56 -31.21
N THR A 229 -1.00 -19.51 -31.74
CA THR A 229 -1.10 -18.13 -31.23
C THR A 229 -1.97 -17.25 -32.14
N ASP A 230 -2.74 -17.83 -33.07
CA ASP A 230 -3.70 -17.08 -33.86
C ASP A 230 -4.83 -16.56 -32.94
N PRO A 231 -5.00 -15.23 -32.78
CA PRO A 231 -6.05 -14.68 -31.93
C PRO A 231 -7.46 -15.01 -32.45
N LYS A 232 -7.61 -15.43 -33.70
CA LYS A 232 -8.89 -15.86 -34.30
C LYS A 232 -9.22 -17.32 -34.04
N ALA A 233 -8.30 -18.11 -33.51
CA ALA A 233 -8.52 -19.53 -33.22
C ALA A 233 -9.44 -19.78 -32.02
N GLY A 234 -9.81 -18.73 -31.27
CA GLY A 234 -10.59 -18.84 -30.04
C GLY A 234 -9.79 -19.46 -28.89
N THR A 235 -10.49 -19.87 -27.84
CA THR A 235 -9.90 -20.52 -26.66
C THR A 235 -10.42 -21.94 -26.52
N GLY A 236 -9.50 -22.91 -26.49
CA GLY A 236 -9.78 -24.31 -26.27
C GLY A 236 -9.01 -25.23 -27.20
N VAL A 237 -9.53 -26.44 -27.39
CA VAL A 237 -8.93 -27.47 -28.27
C VAL A 237 -9.88 -27.78 -29.42
N VAL A 238 -9.47 -27.44 -30.63
CA VAL A 238 -10.26 -27.67 -31.86
C VAL A 238 -9.42 -28.47 -32.84
N ALA A 239 -9.92 -29.65 -33.25
CA ALA A 239 -9.22 -30.57 -34.14
C ALA A 239 -7.77 -30.87 -33.68
N GLY A 240 -7.58 -31.07 -32.37
CA GLY A 240 -6.27 -31.36 -31.76
C GLY A 240 -5.34 -30.16 -31.62
N ARG A 241 -5.75 -28.95 -32.02
CA ARG A 241 -4.98 -27.71 -31.85
C ARG A 241 -5.49 -26.94 -30.64
N SER A 242 -4.62 -26.70 -29.68
CA SER A 242 -4.84 -25.81 -28.53
C SER A 242 -4.53 -24.35 -28.87
N SER A 243 -5.41 -23.44 -28.46
CA SER A 243 -5.24 -21.98 -28.52
C SER A 243 -5.87 -21.29 -27.32
N ALA A 244 -5.35 -20.14 -26.91
CA ALA A 244 -5.88 -19.36 -25.79
C ALA A 244 -5.80 -17.86 -26.07
N PHE A 245 -6.77 -17.34 -26.83
CA PHE A 245 -6.89 -15.92 -27.16
C PHE A 245 -5.55 -15.26 -27.60
N GLY A 246 -4.85 -15.90 -28.54
CA GLY A 246 -3.58 -15.41 -29.08
C GLY A 246 -2.34 -15.62 -28.20
N HIS A 247 -2.48 -16.11 -26.97
CA HIS A 247 -1.35 -16.36 -26.08
C HIS A 247 -0.67 -17.68 -26.43
N LYS A 248 0.65 -17.73 -26.22
CA LYS A 248 1.43 -18.97 -26.35
C LYS A 248 1.43 -19.82 -25.08
N TRP A 249 0.96 -19.28 -23.95
CA TRP A 249 0.83 -20.01 -22.68
C TRP A 249 -0.57 -19.82 -22.09
N ALA A 250 -1.07 -20.84 -21.40
CA ALA A 250 -2.30 -20.78 -20.64
C ALA A 250 -2.11 -21.38 -19.24
N LEU A 251 -2.87 -20.89 -18.26
CA LEU A 251 -2.88 -21.34 -16.87
C LEU A 251 -4.31 -21.75 -16.50
N PRO A 252 -4.54 -23.03 -16.17
CA PRO A 252 -5.87 -23.52 -15.86
C PRO A 252 -6.30 -23.13 -14.44
N LEU A 253 -7.57 -22.73 -14.32
CA LEU A 253 -8.24 -22.48 -13.05
C LEU A 253 -8.35 -23.78 -12.24
N VAL A 254 -7.75 -23.79 -11.05
CA VAL A 254 -7.75 -24.93 -10.12
C VAL A 254 -8.99 -24.92 -9.24
N ALA A 255 -9.28 -23.78 -8.61
CA ALA A 255 -10.39 -23.64 -7.68
C ALA A 255 -10.87 -22.20 -7.58
N ARG A 256 -12.07 -22.01 -7.02
CA ARG A 256 -12.69 -20.71 -6.77
C ARG A 256 -13.22 -20.65 -5.35
N TYR A 257 -13.14 -19.48 -4.75
CA TYR A 257 -13.69 -19.19 -3.42
C TYR A 257 -14.55 -17.94 -3.49
N SER A 258 -15.76 -17.99 -2.96
CA SER A 258 -16.62 -16.81 -2.81
C SER A 258 -16.45 -16.17 -1.43
N THR A 259 -16.50 -14.86 -1.36
CA THR A 259 -16.46 -14.11 -0.10
C THR A 259 -17.81 -14.17 0.64
N THR A 260 -17.81 -13.78 1.91
CA THR A 260 -19.02 -13.66 2.72
C THR A 260 -20.06 -12.74 2.07
N GLY A 261 -21.28 -13.25 1.95
CA GLY A 261 -22.42 -12.54 1.36
C GLY A 261 -22.46 -12.55 -0.17
N ALA A 262 -21.47 -13.13 -0.85
CA ALA A 262 -21.41 -13.14 -2.31
C ALA A 262 -22.57 -13.92 -2.96
N THR A 263 -23.07 -13.41 -4.08
CA THR A 263 -23.99 -14.15 -4.95
C THR A 263 -23.20 -15.11 -5.83
N ILE A 264 -23.37 -16.42 -5.61
CA ILE A 264 -22.71 -17.46 -6.40
C ILE A 264 -23.15 -17.34 -7.87
N GLY A 265 -22.17 -17.36 -8.80
CA GLY A 265 -22.42 -17.31 -10.24
C GLY A 265 -22.29 -15.93 -10.89
N ASN A 266 -22.15 -14.85 -10.10
CA ASN A 266 -21.79 -13.53 -10.60
C ASN A 266 -20.68 -12.91 -9.73
N PRO A 267 -19.42 -13.37 -9.88
CA PRO A 267 -18.31 -12.95 -9.01
C PRO A 267 -17.90 -11.49 -9.21
N ARG A 268 -18.29 -10.87 -10.34
CA ARG A 268 -17.95 -9.48 -10.69
C ARG A 268 -18.82 -8.42 -9.99
N ALA A 269 -19.52 -8.77 -8.92
CA ALA A 269 -20.57 -7.93 -8.34
C ALA A 269 -20.07 -6.62 -7.67
N CYS A 270 -18.79 -6.29 -7.77
CA CYS A 270 -18.22 -5.12 -7.11
C CYS A 270 -18.05 -3.92 -8.03
N GLY A 271 -18.84 -2.87 -7.78
CA GLY A 271 -18.38 -1.50 -7.98
C GLY A 271 -17.68 -1.01 -6.69
N MET A 272 -17.59 0.30 -6.49
CA MET A 272 -17.16 0.86 -5.20
C MET A 272 -18.00 0.26 -4.06
N ALA A 273 -17.34 -0.31 -3.05
CA ALA A 273 -18.04 -0.99 -1.96
C ALA A 273 -18.87 0.01 -1.13
N THR A 274 -20.05 -0.43 -0.70
CA THR A 274 -21.03 0.34 0.08
C THR A 274 -21.46 -0.47 1.31
N PRO A 275 -21.92 0.17 2.41
CA PRO A 275 -22.27 -0.55 3.62
C PRO A 275 -23.35 -1.62 3.37
N GLY A 276 -23.20 -2.80 3.98
CA GLY A 276 -24.15 -3.91 3.84
C GLY A 276 -24.02 -4.74 2.55
N ARG A 277 -23.02 -4.48 1.70
CA ARG A 277 -22.71 -5.28 0.52
C ARG A 277 -21.78 -6.47 0.84
N PRO A 278 -21.74 -7.50 -0.02
CA PRO A 278 -20.76 -8.59 0.08
C PRO A 278 -19.34 -8.05 0.22
N LEU A 279 -18.45 -8.79 0.88
CA LEU A 279 -17.05 -8.40 0.98
C LEU A 279 -16.40 -8.45 -0.42
N CYS A 280 -15.81 -7.35 -0.85
CA CYS A 280 -15.09 -7.29 -2.11
C CYS A 280 -13.58 -7.46 -1.93
N LEU A 281 -12.93 -8.13 -2.88
CA LEU A 281 -11.49 -8.25 -2.97
C LEU A 281 -11.00 -7.33 -4.09
N SER A 282 -10.86 -6.04 -3.81
CA SER A 282 -10.33 -5.07 -4.78
C SER A 282 -8.81 -5.10 -4.90
N THR A 283 -8.14 -5.70 -3.93
CA THR A 283 -6.71 -5.99 -3.95
C THR A 283 -6.43 -7.12 -2.98
N VAL A 284 -5.38 -7.91 -3.25
CA VAL A 284 -4.88 -8.93 -2.34
C VAL A 284 -3.35 -8.92 -2.31
N SER A 285 -2.77 -9.39 -1.21
CA SER A 285 -1.32 -9.61 -1.07
C SER A 285 -1.04 -10.67 0.00
N VAL A 286 0.19 -11.14 0.10
CA VAL A 286 0.60 -12.11 1.13
C VAL A 286 1.43 -11.40 2.19
N ASP A 287 0.99 -11.51 3.44
CA ASP A 287 1.74 -11.13 4.63
C ASP A 287 2.50 -12.35 5.19
N ARG A 288 3.83 -12.30 5.14
CA ARG A 288 4.74 -13.32 5.74
C ARG A 288 5.43 -12.85 7.01
N THR A 289 5.10 -11.68 7.53
CA THR A 289 5.82 -11.07 8.66
C THR A 289 5.34 -11.58 10.02
N GLY A 290 4.17 -12.23 10.07
CA GLY A 290 3.67 -12.91 11.25
C GLY A 290 4.22 -14.33 11.43
N SER A 291 3.86 -14.98 12.54
CA SER A 291 4.19 -16.38 12.83
C SER A 291 3.60 -17.38 11.84
N ALA A 292 2.56 -16.97 11.12
CA ALA A 292 1.92 -17.72 10.05
C ALA A 292 1.61 -16.78 8.86
N PRO A 293 1.79 -17.27 7.62
CA PRO A 293 1.46 -16.48 6.44
C PRO A 293 -0.05 -16.25 6.36
N ALA A 294 -0.44 -15.09 5.85
CA ALA A 294 -1.83 -14.74 5.64
C ALA A 294 -2.04 -14.02 4.31
N LEU A 295 -3.19 -14.24 3.71
CA LEU A 295 -3.71 -13.39 2.66
C LEU A 295 -4.26 -12.15 3.33
N ILE A 296 -3.96 -10.99 2.79
CA ILE A 296 -4.59 -9.73 3.18
C ILE A 296 -5.33 -9.16 1.98
N SER A 297 -6.47 -8.53 2.19
CA SER A 297 -7.19 -7.79 1.16
C SER A 297 -7.69 -6.45 1.67
N ALA A 298 -8.09 -5.61 0.73
CA ALA A 298 -8.89 -4.44 1.00
C ALA A 298 -9.99 -4.24 -0.05
N GLU A 299 -10.99 -3.45 0.32
CA GLU A 299 -12.03 -2.97 -0.59
C GLU A 299 -11.72 -1.59 -1.15
N ASN A 300 -12.11 -1.37 -2.39
CA ASN A 300 -12.17 -0.02 -2.96
C ASN A 300 -13.48 0.67 -2.54
N ARG A 301 -13.39 1.74 -1.75
CA ARG A 301 -14.53 2.56 -1.31
C ARG A 301 -14.28 4.04 -1.57
N ALA A 302 -15.34 4.77 -1.94
CA ALA A 302 -15.28 6.22 -2.16
C ALA A 302 -15.04 7.03 -0.86
N SER A 303 -15.20 6.38 0.29
CA SER A 303 -15.10 6.94 1.62
C SER A 303 -14.09 6.18 2.47
N GLY A 304 -13.71 6.79 3.59
CA GLY A 304 -12.91 6.14 4.63
C GLY A 304 -13.83 5.26 5.45
N ASP A 305 -13.77 3.96 5.19
CA ASP A 305 -14.42 2.85 5.88
C ASP A 305 -14.25 1.54 5.07
N ALA A 306 -13.17 1.42 4.31
CA ALA A 306 -12.89 0.22 3.54
C ALA A 306 -12.50 -0.93 4.49
N ARG A 307 -13.11 -2.09 4.29
CA ARG A 307 -12.76 -3.28 5.07
C ARG A 307 -11.40 -3.79 4.63
N VAL A 308 -10.51 -3.97 5.59
CA VAL A 308 -9.26 -4.71 5.44
C VAL A 308 -9.42 -6.01 6.20
N VAL A 309 -9.16 -7.14 5.53
CA VAL A 309 -9.36 -8.47 6.10
C VAL A 309 -8.11 -9.31 5.92
N ARG A 310 -7.79 -10.11 6.93
CA ARG A 310 -6.65 -11.03 6.94
C ARG A 310 -7.15 -12.47 7.11
N TRP A 311 -6.64 -13.38 6.28
CA TRP A 311 -6.99 -14.80 6.27
C TRP A 311 -5.76 -15.68 6.40
N PRO A 312 -5.70 -16.59 7.39
CA PRO A 312 -4.62 -17.54 7.50
C PRO A 312 -4.47 -18.40 6.25
N LEU A 313 -3.24 -18.51 5.74
CA LEU A 313 -2.89 -19.36 4.60
C LEU A 313 -2.34 -20.72 5.02
N THR A 314 -2.23 -21.01 6.32
CA THR A 314 -1.66 -22.27 6.83
C THR A 314 -2.41 -23.51 6.37
N GLY A 315 -3.71 -23.40 6.10
CA GLY A 315 -4.53 -24.49 5.55
C GLY A 315 -4.61 -24.52 4.03
N LEU A 316 -4.16 -23.46 3.37
CA LEU A 316 -4.16 -23.30 1.92
C LEU A 316 -2.76 -23.66 1.43
N GLY A 317 -2.56 -24.80 0.77
CA GLY A 317 -1.22 -25.27 0.39
C GLY A 317 -1.25 -26.26 -0.75
N GLU A 318 -0.07 -26.66 -1.25
CA GLU A 318 0.16 -27.40 -2.52
C GLU A 318 -0.78 -28.60 -2.80
N ASN A 319 -1.37 -29.21 -1.77
CA ASN A 319 -2.35 -30.31 -1.87
C ASN A 319 -3.62 -30.11 -1.00
N SER A 320 -3.82 -28.90 -0.47
CA SER A 320 -4.89 -28.57 0.46
C SER A 320 -5.68 -27.38 -0.04
N LEU A 321 -6.82 -27.69 -0.65
CA LEU A 321 -7.89 -26.74 -0.94
C LEU A 321 -8.96 -26.92 0.15
N PRO A 322 -8.97 -26.13 1.23
CA PRO A 322 -10.01 -26.22 2.25
C PRO A 322 -11.37 -25.83 1.67
N SER A 323 -12.46 -26.33 2.24
CA SER A 323 -13.81 -25.92 1.86
C SER A 323 -14.16 -24.50 2.31
N GLY A 324 -13.48 -24.00 3.35
CA GLY A 324 -13.66 -22.67 3.88
C GLY A 324 -12.42 -22.16 4.60
N ILE A 325 -12.18 -20.85 4.55
CA ILE A 325 -11.11 -20.15 5.25
C ILE A 325 -11.76 -19.01 6.03
N ALA A 326 -11.70 -19.07 7.35
CA ALA A 326 -12.18 -18.00 8.22
C ALA A 326 -11.14 -16.88 8.33
N SER A 327 -11.56 -15.62 8.41
CA SER A 327 -10.67 -14.50 8.72
C SER A 327 -10.12 -14.62 10.13
N ASP A 328 -8.89 -14.14 10.37
CA ASP A 328 -8.33 -14.06 11.71
C ASP A 328 -8.59 -12.69 12.36
N THR A 329 -8.48 -11.63 11.55
CA THR A 329 -8.56 -10.24 11.95
C THR A 329 -9.09 -9.40 10.79
N ASP A 330 -9.73 -8.30 11.13
CA ASP A 330 -10.17 -7.28 10.18
C ASP A 330 -10.32 -5.94 10.88
N PHE A 331 -10.26 -4.86 10.09
CA PHE A 331 -10.48 -3.50 10.57
C PHE A 331 -10.98 -2.61 9.42
N LEU A 332 -11.38 -1.39 9.75
CA LEU A 332 -11.75 -0.37 8.77
C LEU A 332 -10.59 0.61 8.58
N THR A 333 -10.21 0.85 7.32
CA THR A 333 -9.21 1.88 7.01
C THR A 333 -9.88 3.20 6.64
N SER A 334 -9.24 4.30 7.04
CA SER A 334 -9.62 5.66 6.67
C SER A 334 -9.16 6.05 5.25
N VAL A 335 -8.36 5.21 4.58
CA VAL A 335 -7.85 5.45 3.23
C VAL A 335 -8.97 5.28 2.20
N TRP A 336 -9.11 6.26 1.30
CA TRP A 336 -10.14 6.24 0.26
C TRP A 336 -9.62 5.62 -1.03
N GLY A 337 -10.48 4.88 -1.71
CA GLY A 337 -10.19 4.32 -3.03
C GLY A 337 -9.03 3.33 -2.99
N VAL A 338 -8.98 2.45 -1.99
CA VAL A 338 -7.89 1.49 -1.84
C VAL A 338 -7.85 0.56 -3.04
N GLN A 339 -6.67 0.44 -3.65
CA GLN A 339 -6.44 -0.33 -4.87
C GLN A 339 -5.22 -1.27 -4.75
N GLY A 340 -4.49 -1.18 -3.65
CA GLY A 340 -3.28 -1.95 -3.40
C GLY A 340 -3.04 -2.06 -1.90
N ILE A 341 -2.63 -3.23 -1.44
CA ILE A 341 -2.36 -3.50 -0.02
C ILE A 341 -1.10 -4.34 0.15
N ALA A 342 -0.26 -4.01 1.13
CA ALA A 342 0.83 -4.86 1.61
C ALA A 342 1.02 -4.66 3.12
N ARG A 343 1.79 -5.53 3.78
CA ARG A 343 2.05 -5.42 5.21
C ARG A 343 3.47 -5.85 5.55
N ASP A 344 4.11 -5.14 6.49
CA ASP A 344 5.45 -5.49 7.00
C ASP A 344 5.46 -5.97 8.46
N GLY A 345 4.28 -6.21 9.03
CA GLY A 345 4.07 -6.62 10.41
C GLY A 345 3.61 -5.46 11.26
N ASP A 346 4.37 -4.39 11.31
CA ASP A 346 4.05 -3.22 12.13
C ASP A 346 3.08 -2.27 11.41
N ASN A 347 3.07 -2.29 10.08
CA ASN A 347 2.36 -1.34 9.25
C ASN A 347 1.63 -2.02 8.08
N TYR A 348 0.46 -1.48 7.75
CA TYR A 348 -0.22 -1.70 6.47
C TYR A 348 0.15 -0.58 5.49
N PHE A 349 0.57 -0.97 4.29
CA PHE A 349 0.75 -0.07 3.16
C PHE A 349 -0.47 -0.15 2.27
N LEU A 350 -1.05 0.99 1.93
CA LEU A 350 -2.28 1.08 1.14
C LEU A 350 -2.07 2.08 0.00
N SER A 351 -2.28 1.67 -1.25
CA SER A 351 -2.40 2.64 -2.34
C SER A 351 -3.82 3.18 -2.36
N GLY A 352 -3.98 4.49 -2.55
CA GLY A 352 -5.30 5.09 -2.59
C GLY A 352 -5.27 6.57 -3.00
N THR A 353 -6.39 7.24 -2.80
CA THR A 353 -6.55 8.67 -3.11
C THR A 353 -5.67 9.51 -2.19
N CYS A 354 -4.96 10.49 -2.73
CA CYS A 354 -4.22 11.46 -1.92
C CYS A 354 -5.17 12.42 -1.17
N PRO A 355 -4.80 12.92 0.02
CA PRO A 355 -5.53 13.99 0.68
C PRO A 355 -5.56 15.28 -0.17
N ARG A 356 -6.71 15.97 -0.20
CA ARG A 356 -6.89 17.22 -0.97
C ARG A 356 -5.96 18.36 -0.56
N THR A 357 -5.42 18.31 0.66
CA THR A 357 -4.49 19.30 1.22
C THR A 357 -3.02 18.96 0.94
N TRP A 358 -2.73 17.86 0.25
CA TRP A 358 -1.35 17.44 0.00
C TRP A 358 -0.70 18.34 -1.07
N PRO A 359 0.55 18.80 -0.86
CA PRO A 359 1.25 19.65 -1.83
C PRO A 359 1.31 19.01 -3.22
N GLY A 360 0.99 19.78 -4.25
CA GLY A 360 0.90 19.28 -5.64
C GLY A 360 -0.46 18.72 -6.02
N TRP A 361 -1.47 18.77 -5.13
CA TRP A 361 -2.88 18.64 -5.49
C TRP A 361 -3.31 19.86 -6.32
N ASP A 362 -2.96 19.83 -7.62
CA ASP A 362 -3.40 20.85 -8.56
C ASP A 362 -4.76 20.43 -9.10
N THR A 363 -5.82 21.13 -8.68
CA THR A 363 -7.18 20.94 -9.21
C THR A 363 -7.29 21.32 -10.69
N GLU A 364 -6.25 21.92 -11.31
CA GLU A 364 -6.32 22.52 -12.65
C GLU A 364 -5.08 22.29 -13.54
N LYS A 365 -4.31 21.20 -13.36
CA LYS A 365 -3.32 20.78 -14.37
C LYS A 365 -3.95 19.89 -15.44
N ASN A 366 -4.60 20.52 -16.42
CA ASN A 366 -4.81 20.03 -17.79
C ASN A 366 -5.09 18.52 -17.95
N GLY A 367 -5.98 17.97 -17.13
CA GLY A 367 -6.54 16.62 -17.32
C GLY A 367 -5.58 15.43 -17.19
N ASN A 368 -4.38 15.56 -16.60
CA ASN A 368 -3.39 14.46 -16.62
C ASN A 368 -2.50 14.22 -15.38
N THR A 369 -2.78 14.80 -14.21
CA THR A 369 -2.03 14.47 -12.98
C THR A 369 -2.93 14.32 -11.77
N LEU A 370 -3.51 13.13 -11.59
CA LEU A 370 -4.14 12.71 -10.35
C LEU A 370 -3.23 11.67 -9.68
N TYR A 371 -2.10 12.05 -9.07
CA TYR A 371 -1.26 11.05 -8.40
C TYR A 371 -2.08 10.25 -7.36
N SER A 372 -1.84 8.94 -7.30
CA SER A 372 -2.23 8.12 -6.14
C SER A 372 -1.26 8.40 -5.00
N CYS A 373 -1.57 7.95 -3.79
CA CYS A 373 -0.67 8.03 -2.65
C CYS A 373 -0.44 6.63 -2.07
N ILE A 374 0.77 6.40 -1.55
CA ILE A 374 1.04 5.31 -0.62
C ILE A 374 0.78 5.85 0.78
N HIS A 375 -0.23 5.26 1.43
CA HIS A 375 -0.56 5.48 2.82
C HIS A 375 0.09 4.39 3.67
N VAL A 376 0.45 4.75 4.89
CA VAL A 376 0.93 3.84 5.91
C VAL A 376 0.00 3.95 7.10
N GLN A 377 -0.57 2.82 7.49
CA GLN A 377 -1.41 2.70 8.68
C GLN A 377 -0.72 1.79 9.69
N ASN A 378 -0.43 2.31 10.88
CA ASN A 378 0.15 1.52 11.96
C ASN A 378 -0.83 0.46 12.42
N ALA A 379 -0.40 -0.80 12.47
CA ALA A 379 -1.27 -1.93 12.78
C ALA A 379 -1.73 -1.96 14.24
N ALA A 380 -0.98 -1.35 15.17
CA ALA A 380 -1.30 -1.33 16.60
C ALA A 380 -2.17 -0.12 16.99
N THR A 381 -1.90 1.06 16.43
CA THR A 381 -2.61 2.31 16.81
C THR A 381 -3.70 2.71 15.83
N GLY A 382 -3.70 2.17 14.60
CA GLY A 382 -4.59 2.60 13.53
C GLY A 382 -4.25 3.96 12.92
N SER A 383 -3.22 4.66 13.42
CA SER A 383 -2.78 5.95 12.91
C SER A 383 -2.35 5.84 11.45
N THR A 384 -2.86 6.73 10.59
CA THR A 384 -2.65 6.68 9.14
C THR A 384 -1.97 7.96 8.64
N HIS A 385 -0.93 7.81 7.83
CA HIS A 385 -0.17 8.91 7.25
C HIS A 385 0.14 8.64 5.77
N VAL A 386 0.29 9.69 4.97
CA VAL A 386 0.80 9.56 3.60
C VAL A 386 2.31 9.45 3.65
N LEU A 387 2.85 8.34 3.15
CA LEU A 387 4.29 8.11 3.02
C LEU A 387 4.85 8.80 1.77
N SER A 388 4.14 8.69 0.64
CA SER A 388 4.60 9.19 -0.65
C SER A 388 3.43 9.41 -1.60
N GLN A 389 3.58 10.37 -2.53
CA GLN A 389 2.87 10.28 -3.81
C GLN A 389 3.32 9.02 -4.56
N ALA A 390 2.47 8.52 -5.44
CA ALA A 390 2.67 7.30 -6.19
C ALA A 390 2.19 7.51 -7.64
N PRO A 391 2.65 6.68 -8.59
CA PRO A 391 2.17 6.73 -9.96
C PRO A 391 0.63 6.75 -10.05
N TYR A 392 0.09 7.46 -11.04
CA TYR A 392 -1.35 7.60 -11.21
C TYR A 392 -2.03 6.23 -11.37
N LEU A 393 -3.13 5.99 -10.62
CA LEU A 393 -3.84 4.72 -10.56
C LEU A 393 -2.93 3.59 -10.07
N THR A 394 -2.18 3.83 -8.99
CA THR A 394 -1.39 2.77 -8.36
C THR A 394 -2.31 1.67 -7.85
N GLN A 395 -2.12 0.47 -8.38
CA GLN A 395 -2.83 -0.74 -8.07
C GLN A 395 -2.00 -1.61 -7.09
N GLY A 396 -2.22 -2.94 -7.09
CA GLY A 396 -1.63 -3.94 -6.19
C GLY A 396 -0.25 -3.62 -5.61
N LEU A 397 -0.07 -3.95 -4.33
CA LEU A 397 1.19 -3.77 -3.60
C LEU A 397 1.72 -5.10 -3.08
N SER A 398 3.05 -5.18 -2.94
CA SER A 398 3.72 -6.37 -2.40
C SER A 398 4.93 -5.94 -1.58
N TYR A 399 5.07 -6.44 -0.36
CA TYR A 399 6.17 -6.07 0.54
C TYR A 399 7.18 -7.21 0.63
N ASP A 400 8.44 -6.88 0.33
CA ASP A 400 9.57 -7.78 0.48
C ASP A 400 10.23 -7.54 1.86
N PRO A 401 10.05 -8.45 2.83
CA PRO A 401 10.65 -8.29 4.16
C PRO A 401 12.16 -8.50 4.18
N HIS A 402 12.74 -9.15 3.16
CA HIS A 402 14.16 -9.55 3.17
C HIS A 402 15.07 -8.39 2.78
N VAL A 403 14.59 -7.56 1.85
CA VAL A 403 15.26 -6.30 1.46
C VAL A 403 14.51 -5.06 1.92
N ARG A 404 13.40 -5.23 2.66
CA ARG A 404 12.54 -4.18 3.21
C ARG A 404 12.07 -3.18 2.15
N ARG A 405 11.62 -3.70 1.01
CA ARG A 405 11.11 -2.89 -0.11
C ARG A 405 9.62 -3.10 -0.30
N LEU A 406 8.90 -2.00 -0.47
CA LEU A 406 7.51 -2.03 -0.95
C LEU A 406 7.52 -1.92 -2.46
N TRP A 407 6.86 -2.83 -3.14
CA TRP A 407 6.66 -2.85 -4.58
C TRP A 407 5.20 -2.52 -4.91
N GLY A 408 4.98 -1.94 -6.09
CA GLY A 408 3.67 -1.70 -6.64
C GLY A 408 3.70 -1.46 -8.13
N MET A 409 2.53 -1.42 -8.76
CA MET A 409 2.39 -1.06 -10.16
C MET A 409 1.21 -0.11 -10.34
N ASN A 410 1.07 0.48 -11.52
CA ASN A 410 -0.09 1.30 -11.84
C ASN A 410 -0.80 0.92 -13.14
N GLU A 411 -2.09 1.24 -13.20
CA GLU A 411 -2.97 0.96 -14.33
C GLU A 411 -2.69 1.86 -15.55
N ALA A 412 -2.20 3.09 -15.30
CA ALA A 412 -2.31 4.27 -16.17
C ALA A 412 -2.17 4.02 -17.68
N TYR A 413 -2.81 4.87 -18.47
CA TYR A 413 -2.79 4.76 -19.93
C TYR A 413 -1.79 5.74 -20.56
N ASN A 414 -1.53 5.55 -21.85
CA ASN A 414 -0.73 6.44 -22.71
C ASN A 414 0.75 6.51 -22.35
N GLY A 415 1.36 5.38 -22.00
CA GLY A 415 2.81 5.32 -21.79
C GLY A 415 3.22 5.88 -20.44
N LEU A 416 2.47 5.52 -19.39
CA LEU A 416 2.66 6.00 -18.02
C LEU A 416 2.65 4.84 -17.02
N ARG A 417 2.75 3.59 -17.49
CA ARG A 417 2.78 2.42 -16.62
C ARG A 417 4.18 2.16 -16.14
N VAL A 418 4.29 1.87 -14.87
CA VAL A 418 5.55 1.54 -14.23
C VAL A 418 5.29 0.57 -13.10
N VAL A 419 6.19 -0.40 -12.97
CA VAL A 419 6.35 -1.14 -11.73
C VAL A 419 7.41 -0.42 -10.93
N PHE A 420 7.08 -0.01 -9.72
CA PHE A 420 7.97 0.72 -8.85
C PHE A 420 8.23 -0.06 -7.57
N SER A 421 9.30 0.32 -6.90
CA SER A 421 9.55 -0.03 -5.52
C SER A 421 10.13 1.15 -4.76
N ILE A 422 9.90 1.18 -3.45
CA ILE A 422 10.41 2.17 -2.51
C ILE A 422 10.94 1.46 -1.26
N ALA A 423 11.88 2.10 -0.56
CA ALA A 423 12.33 1.72 0.77
C ALA A 423 11.55 2.55 1.82
N PRO A 424 10.45 2.02 2.39
CA PRO A 424 9.59 2.77 3.30
C PRO A 424 10.30 3.21 4.60
N TYR A 425 11.35 2.49 5.00
CA TYR A 425 12.18 2.81 6.17
C TYR A 425 13.41 3.65 5.81
N ALA A 426 13.42 4.33 4.66
CA ALA A 426 14.51 5.25 4.37
C ALA A 426 14.65 6.29 5.48
N GLY A 427 15.89 6.64 5.80
CA GLY A 427 16.16 7.56 6.89
C GLY A 427 16.27 6.93 8.26
N ARG A 428 15.90 5.64 8.41
CA ARG A 428 15.94 4.92 9.69
C ARG A 428 17.29 5.05 10.37
N THR A 429 17.23 5.19 11.69
CA THR A 429 18.41 5.22 12.54
C THR A 429 19.13 3.87 12.48
N ASP A 430 20.40 3.86 12.10
CA ASP A 430 21.21 2.64 12.08
C ASP A 430 21.64 2.21 13.50
N ALA A 431 22.30 1.05 13.60
CA ALA A 431 22.73 0.50 14.89
C ALA A 431 23.73 1.40 15.64
N GLN A 432 24.37 2.34 14.93
CA GLN A 432 25.32 3.31 15.45
C GLN A 432 24.64 4.65 15.81
N GLY A 433 23.32 4.75 15.65
CA GLY A 433 22.56 5.95 15.99
C GLY A 433 22.47 6.99 14.88
N TRP A 434 22.90 6.68 13.65
CA TRP A 434 22.79 7.63 12.53
C TRP A 434 21.43 7.55 11.86
N GLY A 435 20.63 8.58 12.05
CA GLY A 435 19.34 8.78 11.37
C GLY A 435 19.33 10.09 10.59
N TRP A 436 18.19 10.46 10.02
CA TRP A 436 18.02 11.83 9.56
C TRP A 436 17.58 12.72 10.72
N LEU A 437 18.24 13.87 10.88
CA LEU A 437 17.69 14.93 11.71
C LEU A 437 16.54 15.59 10.94
N SER A 438 15.32 15.18 11.26
CA SER A 438 14.14 15.51 10.47
C SER A 438 13.01 16.09 11.31
N ASN A 439 12.14 16.85 10.66
CA ASN A 439 10.87 17.32 11.22
C ASN A 439 9.72 16.71 10.41
N HIS A 440 8.77 16.09 11.11
CA HIS A 440 7.73 15.23 10.53
C HIS A 440 6.38 15.93 10.36
N ASN A 441 6.26 17.18 10.81
CA ASN A 441 5.01 17.95 10.81
C ASN A 441 4.69 18.59 9.44
N ARG A 442 5.34 18.13 8.36
CA ARG A 442 5.06 18.52 6.98
C ARG A 442 5.07 17.31 6.02
N PRO A 443 4.18 17.33 5.02
CA PRO A 443 4.23 16.41 3.88
C PRO A 443 5.63 16.29 3.26
N GLY A 444 6.12 15.07 3.09
CA GLY A 444 7.40 14.75 2.42
C GLY A 444 8.63 14.72 3.33
N PHE A 445 8.50 15.16 4.59
CA PHE A 445 9.55 15.33 5.59
C PHE A 445 10.71 16.22 5.14
N ILE A 446 11.22 16.98 6.09
CA ILE A 446 12.36 17.86 5.87
C ILE A 446 13.51 17.44 6.77
N CYS A 447 14.71 17.63 6.26
CA CYS A 447 15.96 17.20 6.86
C CYS A 447 16.89 18.40 7.07
N ALA A 448 17.56 18.42 8.22
CA ALA A 448 18.64 19.34 8.51
C ALA A 448 19.85 18.97 7.66
N THR A 449 20.26 19.89 6.79
CA THR A 449 21.34 19.68 5.81
C THR A 449 22.32 20.84 5.90
N PRO A 450 23.63 20.60 6.09
CA PRO A 450 24.63 21.66 5.93
C PRO A 450 24.49 22.30 4.54
N GLN A 451 24.60 23.63 4.47
CA GLN A 451 24.37 24.37 3.24
C GLN A 451 25.26 23.84 2.11
N GLY A 452 24.63 23.43 1.00
CA GLY A 452 25.33 22.84 -0.15
C GLY A 452 26.03 21.51 0.13
N GLY A 453 25.74 20.84 1.25
CA GLY A 453 26.46 19.63 1.69
C GLY A 453 27.87 19.90 2.20
N ALA A 454 28.25 21.18 2.42
CA ALA A 454 29.62 21.52 2.80
C ALA A 454 29.99 21.02 4.20
N THR A 455 31.26 20.64 4.36
CA THR A 455 31.77 20.02 5.59
C THR A 455 32.59 20.97 6.47
N ASP A 456 32.78 22.22 6.07
CA ASP A 456 33.64 23.19 6.76
C ASP A 456 33.04 23.73 8.05
N ASN A 457 33.92 24.22 8.95
CA ASN A 457 33.49 24.96 10.14
C ASN A 457 32.80 26.28 9.70
N GLY A 458 31.68 26.60 10.35
CA GLY A 458 30.88 27.79 10.06
C GLY A 458 29.81 27.59 8.99
N THR A 459 29.77 26.43 8.30
CA THR A 459 28.71 26.12 7.34
C THR A 459 27.34 26.16 8.01
N PRO A 460 26.39 26.99 7.55
CA PRO A 460 25.04 27.05 8.09
C PRO A 460 24.29 25.72 7.91
N ILE A 461 23.45 25.36 8.88
CA ILE A 461 22.51 24.24 8.72
C ILE A 461 21.20 24.78 8.17
N THR A 462 20.68 24.10 7.14
CA THR A 462 19.52 24.52 6.36
C THR A 462 18.47 23.43 6.27
N VAL A 463 17.24 23.82 6.01
CA VAL A 463 16.08 22.96 5.76
C VAL A 463 16.09 22.53 4.30
N TRP A 464 16.02 21.22 4.05
CA TRP A 464 15.83 20.67 2.70
C TRP A 464 14.91 19.45 2.75
N PRO A 465 14.25 19.08 1.63
CA PRO A 465 13.60 17.78 1.54
C PRO A 465 14.60 16.68 1.86
N CYS A 466 14.14 15.65 2.56
CA CYS A 466 14.98 14.48 2.75
C CYS A 466 15.27 13.84 1.39
N THR A 467 16.51 13.39 1.16
CA THR A 467 16.96 12.78 -0.11
C THR A 467 17.65 11.44 0.13
N GLY A 468 18.00 11.14 1.38
CA GLY A 468 18.82 9.97 1.70
C GLY A 468 20.32 10.17 1.51
N ALA A 469 20.77 11.38 1.20
CA ALA A 469 22.17 11.73 1.19
C ALA A 469 22.80 11.58 2.59
N GLU A 470 24.08 11.19 2.63
CA GLU A 470 24.85 11.09 3.87
C GLU A 470 25.02 12.46 4.55
N SER A 471 24.98 13.55 3.77
CA SER A 471 24.95 14.94 4.25
C SER A 471 23.70 15.32 5.06
N GLN A 472 22.73 14.41 5.18
CA GLN A 472 21.52 14.58 6.00
C GLN A 472 21.52 13.65 7.21
N ARG A 473 22.61 12.90 7.43
CA ARG A 473 22.73 11.94 8.53
C ARG A 473 23.34 12.60 9.76
N TRP A 474 22.67 12.41 10.88
CA TRP A 474 23.07 12.93 12.18
C TRP A 474 22.93 11.86 13.25
N ALA A 475 23.70 11.98 14.32
CA ALA A 475 23.58 11.17 15.51
C ALA A 475 23.65 12.06 16.75
N LEU A 476 22.86 11.73 17.78
CA LEU A 476 23.03 12.34 19.10
C LEU A 476 24.02 11.47 19.89
N VAL A 477 25.26 11.94 20.05
CA VAL A 477 26.33 11.23 20.76
C VAL A 477 26.70 12.03 21.99
N ASP A 478 26.42 11.48 23.18
CA ASP A 478 26.64 12.15 24.47
C ASP A 478 26.00 13.55 24.55
N GLY A 479 24.87 13.78 23.87
CA GLY A 479 24.23 15.10 23.81
C GLY A 479 24.81 16.05 22.76
N LEU A 480 25.77 15.62 21.93
CA LEU A 480 26.21 16.36 20.76
C LEU A 480 25.47 15.86 19.52
N LEU A 481 24.88 16.77 18.73
CA LEU A 481 24.34 16.42 17.41
C LEU A 481 25.48 16.42 16.39
N VAL A 482 26.04 15.23 16.14
CA VAL A 482 27.15 15.01 15.21
C VAL A 482 26.62 14.80 13.81
N HIS A 483 27.25 15.42 12.81
CA HIS A 483 26.98 15.23 11.39
C HIS A 483 27.88 14.13 10.83
N LYS A 484 27.31 13.18 10.10
CA LYS A 484 28.00 11.94 9.70
C LYS A 484 29.17 12.20 8.76
N GLU A 485 28.95 12.97 7.71
CA GLU A 485 29.94 13.15 6.64
C GLU A 485 31.13 14.03 7.08
N SER A 486 30.89 15.01 7.96
CA SER A 486 31.95 15.93 8.42
C SER A 486 32.58 15.55 9.76
N GLY A 487 31.91 14.69 10.56
CA GLY A 487 32.30 14.43 11.95
C GLY A 487 32.19 15.65 12.88
N LYS A 488 31.51 16.72 12.44
CA LYS A 488 31.36 17.99 13.15
C LYS A 488 30.02 18.06 13.86
N CYS A 489 29.91 18.95 14.85
CA CYS A 489 28.74 19.09 15.69
C CYS A 489 27.91 20.31 15.28
N MET A 490 26.58 20.17 15.36
CA MET A 490 25.66 21.30 15.28
C MET A 490 25.97 22.27 16.42
N THR A 491 26.32 23.50 16.06
CA THR A 491 26.86 24.50 16.98
C THR A 491 26.19 25.86 16.77
N PRO A 492 25.72 26.52 17.85
CA PRO A 492 25.22 27.88 17.77
C PRO A 492 26.32 28.85 17.34
N GLN A 493 26.08 29.62 16.28
CA GLN A 493 27.07 30.54 15.72
C GLN A 493 27.53 31.57 16.76
N GLY A 494 28.83 31.84 16.79
CA GLY A 494 29.42 32.81 17.72
C GLY A 494 29.24 32.45 19.19
N ASN A 495 28.98 31.17 19.50
CA ASN A 495 28.69 30.67 20.85
C ASN A 495 27.44 31.30 21.49
N ALA A 496 26.53 31.88 20.70
CA ALA A 496 25.34 32.58 21.18
C ALA A 496 24.17 31.63 21.55
N ALA A 497 24.44 30.60 22.36
CA ALA A 497 23.51 29.49 22.62
C ALA A 497 22.24 29.89 23.41
N SER A 498 22.25 31.00 24.13
CA SER A 498 21.11 31.48 24.93
C SER A 498 20.20 32.49 24.20
N ALA A 499 20.59 32.95 23.00
CA ALA A 499 19.85 33.96 22.25
C ALA A 499 18.86 33.34 21.24
N ASN A 500 17.68 33.94 21.12
CA ASN A 500 16.72 33.59 20.08
C ASN A 500 17.21 34.11 18.71
N GLY A 501 16.96 33.33 17.67
CA GLY A 501 17.39 33.61 16.30
C GLY A 501 18.86 33.27 16.02
N THR A 502 19.62 32.74 16.98
CA THR A 502 21.00 32.31 16.74
C THR A 502 21.05 31.23 15.67
N LEU A 503 21.85 31.46 14.63
CA LEU A 503 22.06 30.52 13.54
C LEU A 503 22.76 29.25 14.03
N LEU A 504 22.31 28.08 13.55
CA LEU A 504 23.00 26.80 13.76
C LEU A 504 23.96 26.53 12.60
N THR A 505 25.18 26.11 12.93
CA THR A 505 26.28 25.87 11.99
C THR A 505 26.98 24.54 12.28
N LEU A 506 27.78 24.04 11.34
CA LEU A 506 28.77 23.01 11.62
C LEU A 506 29.97 23.62 12.34
N TRP A 507 30.42 22.98 13.41
CA TRP A 507 31.70 23.30 14.04
C TRP A 507 32.37 22.07 14.62
N THR A 508 33.67 22.16 14.83
CA THR A 508 34.42 21.05 15.46
C THR A 508 33.80 20.69 16.80
N CYS A 509 33.54 19.41 17.01
CA CYS A 509 32.94 18.90 18.24
C CYS A 509 33.85 19.17 19.44
N ASN A 510 33.26 19.66 20.53
CA ASN A 510 33.93 19.88 21.79
C ASN A 510 33.09 19.28 22.92
N ALA A 511 33.47 18.10 23.39
CA ALA A 511 32.78 17.40 24.48
C ALA A 511 32.79 18.19 25.81
N ASN A 512 33.64 19.19 25.99
CA ASN A 512 33.65 20.01 27.21
C ASN A 512 32.82 21.29 27.08
N SER A 513 32.08 21.46 25.97
CA SER A 513 31.34 22.70 25.71
C SER A 513 29.84 22.52 25.88
N ASP A 514 29.26 23.19 26.88
CA ASP A 514 27.81 23.20 27.11
C ASP A 514 27.01 23.85 25.98
N ILE A 515 27.66 24.67 25.13
CA ILE A 515 26.99 25.38 24.03
C ILE A 515 26.56 24.44 22.89
N GLN A 516 27.22 23.29 22.74
CA GLN A 516 26.95 22.29 21.70
C GLN A 516 26.03 21.17 22.20
N ARG A 517 25.58 21.23 23.45
CA ARG A 517 24.76 20.18 24.07
C ARG A 517 23.29 20.35 23.74
N PHE A 518 22.66 19.24 23.36
CA PHE A 518 21.24 19.09 23.11
C PHE A 518 20.69 17.88 23.88
N THR A 519 19.44 17.98 24.31
CA THR A 519 18.68 16.93 24.96
C THR A 519 17.31 16.82 24.31
N PHE A 520 16.70 15.65 24.32
CA PHE A 520 15.37 15.45 23.73
C PHE A 520 14.28 15.82 24.74
N VAL A 521 13.47 16.82 24.43
CA VAL A 521 12.40 17.33 25.30
C VAL A 521 11.16 17.66 24.46
N ASN A 522 10.01 17.08 24.82
CA ASN A 522 8.70 17.35 24.20
C ASN A 522 8.75 17.37 22.66
N GLY A 523 9.20 16.26 22.06
CA GLY A 523 9.16 16.05 20.61
C GLY A 523 10.37 16.61 19.84
N GLY A 524 11.30 17.35 20.47
CA GLY A 524 12.44 17.93 19.76
C GLY A 524 13.70 18.12 20.59
N TYR A 525 14.81 18.45 19.92
CA TYR A 525 16.07 18.74 20.58
C TYR A 525 16.15 20.16 21.14
N VAL A 526 16.52 20.26 22.41
CA VAL A 526 16.63 21.50 23.19
C VAL A 526 18.01 21.60 23.82
N ASN A 527 18.64 22.77 23.73
CA ASN A 527 19.91 23.02 24.37
C ASN A 527 19.78 23.36 25.87
N THR A 528 20.91 23.50 26.56
CA THR A 528 20.98 23.79 28.01
C THR A 528 20.21 25.04 28.45
N TRP A 529 19.96 26.00 27.54
CA TRP A 529 19.24 27.25 27.82
C TRP A 529 17.76 27.20 27.42
N GLY A 530 17.20 26.01 27.22
CA GLY A 530 15.79 25.84 26.85
C GLY A 530 15.48 26.30 25.42
N LYS A 531 16.48 26.33 24.53
CA LYS A 531 16.30 26.70 23.13
C LYS A 531 16.22 25.47 22.23
N ALA A 532 15.16 25.38 21.45
CA ALA A 532 14.91 24.34 20.48
C ALA A 532 15.41 24.71 19.09
N ILE A 533 15.78 23.68 18.32
CA ILE A 533 16.06 23.81 16.89
C ILE A 533 14.78 24.28 16.20
N THR A 534 14.84 25.43 15.53
CA THR A 534 13.67 26.08 14.92
C THR A 534 14.07 26.65 13.56
N PRO A 535 13.35 26.34 12.47
CA PRO A 535 13.63 26.95 11.19
C PRO A 535 13.28 28.45 11.22
N LYS A 536 14.12 29.27 10.60
CA LYS A 536 13.99 30.73 10.61
C LYS A 536 12.61 31.15 10.06
N GLY A 537 11.91 31.97 10.83
CA GLY A 537 10.58 32.46 10.46
C GLY A 537 9.49 31.39 10.48
N ASN A 538 9.73 30.24 11.14
CA ASN A 538 8.83 29.09 11.17
C ASN A 538 8.50 28.56 9.75
N SER A 539 9.41 28.78 8.80
CA SER A 539 9.27 28.36 7.40
C SER A 539 9.96 27.02 7.16
N PHE A 540 9.30 26.15 6.41
CA PHE A 540 9.85 24.87 5.99
C PHE A 540 10.33 24.87 4.53
N GLU A 541 10.44 26.06 3.93
CA GLU A 541 10.96 26.22 2.57
C GLU A 541 12.41 25.75 2.48
N SER A 542 12.77 25.21 1.32
CA SER A 542 14.12 24.74 1.05
C SER A 542 15.14 25.87 1.15
N GLY A 543 16.26 25.62 1.81
CA GLY A 543 17.32 26.61 2.05
C GLY A 543 17.10 27.50 3.27
N VAL A 544 15.96 27.42 3.95
CA VAL A 544 15.73 28.16 5.21
C VAL A 544 16.74 27.72 6.26
N TRP A 545 17.31 28.67 7.00
CA TRP A 545 18.31 28.37 8.01
C TRP A 545 17.67 27.78 9.27
N LEU A 546 18.36 26.84 9.92
CA LEU A 546 18.00 26.42 11.27
C LEU A 546 18.60 27.38 12.29
N THR A 547 17.79 27.74 13.28
CA THR A 547 18.12 28.69 14.34
C THR A 547 17.73 28.12 15.70
N LEU A 548 18.10 28.82 16.77
CA LEU A 548 17.64 28.54 18.12
C LEU A 548 16.50 29.49 18.53
N TRP A 549 15.45 28.95 19.13
CA TRP A 549 14.37 29.72 19.75
C TRP A 549 13.91 29.05 21.05
N THR A 550 13.36 29.81 21.98
CA THR A 550 12.76 29.26 23.21
C THR A 550 11.81 28.10 22.85
N LYS A 551 11.94 26.95 23.53
CA LYS A 551 11.04 25.81 23.31
C LYS A 551 9.63 26.21 23.69
N GLU A 552 8.71 26.04 22.75
CA GLU A 552 7.28 26.19 22.93
C GLU A 552 6.63 24.80 23.10
N ALA A 553 5.49 24.75 23.79
CA ALA A 553 4.70 23.53 23.88
C ALA A 553 4.07 23.23 22.49
N PRO A 554 4.03 21.97 22.05
CA PRO A 554 3.25 21.61 20.86
C PRO A 554 1.75 21.88 21.10
N PRO A 555 0.95 22.05 20.03
CA PRO A 555 -0.52 22.11 20.10
C PRO A 555 -1.10 20.87 20.78
N ASN A 556 -2.38 20.97 21.16
CA ASN A 556 -3.09 19.84 21.73
C ASN A 556 -3.15 18.67 20.72
N PRO A 557 -2.63 17.47 21.07
CA PRO A 557 -2.68 16.29 20.19
C PRO A 557 -4.11 15.84 19.84
N ASP A 558 -5.13 16.26 20.60
CA ASP A 558 -6.54 15.92 20.33
C ASP A 558 -7.19 16.81 19.24
N ASP A 559 -6.51 17.84 18.74
CA ASP A 559 -6.98 18.70 17.65
C ASP A 559 -5.98 18.72 16.46
N PRO A 560 -6.07 17.74 15.55
CA PRO A 560 -5.16 17.58 14.42
C PRO A 560 -5.32 18.65 13.33
N SER A 561 -6.22 19.63 13.50
CA SER A 561 -6.47 20.69 12.52
C SER A 561 -5.57 21.92 12.65
N THR A 562 -4.69 21.98 13.66
CA THR A 562 -3.84 23.13 13.93
C THR A 562 -2.35 22.78 13.93
N ILE A 563 -1.59 23.29 12.94
CA ILE A 563 -0.14 23.40 13.07
C ILE A 563 0.14 24.59 13.97
N GLY A 564 0.76 24.37 15.13
CA GLY A 564 1.15 25.45 16.03
C GLY A 564 2.64 25.75 15.98
N ARG A 565 3.03 26.79 16.73
CA ARG A 565 4.43 27.22 16.79
C ARG A 565 5.38 26.21 17.43
N GLY A 566 4.88 25.24 18.21
CA GLY A 566 5.72 24.18 18.79
C GLY A 566 6.14 23.10 17.79
N ASP A 567 5.35 22.85 16.74
CA ASP A 567 5.55 21.75 15.78
C ASP A 567 6.79 21.95 14.91
N VAL A 568 7.12 23.21 14.60
CA VAL A 568 8.33 23.55 13.84
C VAL A 568 9.62 23.26 14.62
N GLN A 569 9.50 22.96 15.91
CA GLN A 569 10.61 22.66 16.81
C GLN A 569 10.84 21.16 17.05
N GLU A 570 9.97 20.31 16.49
CA GLU A 570 10.02 18.85 16.66
C GLU A 570 11.02 18.19 15.70
N TRP A 571 12.28 18.53 15.89
CA TRP A 571 13.39 17.92 15.16
C TRP A 571 13.94 16.72 15.91
N VAL A 572 14.04 15.58 15.22
CA VAL A 572 14.40 14.27 15.76
C VAL A 572 15.36 13.54 14.84
N VAL A 573 16.25 12.73 15.40
CA VAL A 573 17.09 11.81 14.59
C VAL A 573 16.30 10.52 14.39
N LYS A 574 15.52 10.44 13.31
CA LYS A 574 14.74 9.24 12.97
C LYS A 574 14.33 9.21 11.49
N GLY A 575 14.00 8.01 10.99
CA GLY A 575 13.53 7.78 9.62
C GLY A 575 12.04 7.99 9.42
N PHE A 576 11.53 7.65 8.23
CA PHE A 576 10.12 7.89 7.88
C PHE A 576 9.12 7.18 8.80
N LEU A 577 9.42 5.94 9.18
CA LEU A 577 8.54 5.06 9.95
C LEU A 577 9.11 4.68 11.33
N ASP A 578 10.12 5.41 11.80
CA ASP A 578 10.75 5.20 13.12
C ASP A 578 10.03 5.92 14.26
#